data_AF-A0A535S4H3-F1
#
_entry.id   AF-A0A535S4H3-F1
#
_cell.length_a   1.000
_cell.length_b   1.000
_cell.length_c   1.000
_cell.angle_alpha   90.00
_cell.angle_beta   90.00
_cell.angle_gamma   90.00
#
_symmetry.space_group_name_H-M   'P 1'
#
loop_
_entity.id
_entity.type
_entity.pdbx_description
1 polymer ?
#
loop_
_entity_poly.entity_id
_entity_poly.type
_entity_poly.pdbx_seq_one_letter_code
_entity_poly.pdbx_strand_id
1 'polypeptide(L)'
;MQLRALFLRNRQLNSLLELFLVASVSSILVIRSLLAASGYPQLGGGNLHIAYLLWGGLLMLVALVVLLAFLGRRIQLLAAFLGGIGFGAFLDELGKFITHDTN
;
A
#
# COMPACT_ATOMS: atom_id res chain seq x y z
N MET A 1 30.40 22.95 7.29
CA MET A 1 30.88 21.60 6.91
C MET A 1 29.98 20.50 7.49
N GLN A 2 28.63 20.55 7.36
CA GLN A 2 27.75 19.51 7.99
C GLN A 2 26.45 19.14 7.23
N LEU A 3 26.07 19.81 6.13
CA LEU A 3 24.82 19.45 5.41
C LEU A 3 24.88 18.10 4.66
N ARG A 4 26.07 17.55 4.42
CA ARG A 4 26.24 16.28 3.69
C ARG A 4 25.81 15.03 4.47
N ALA A 5 25.71 15.12 5.79
CA ALA A 5 25.33 13.98 6.64
C ALA A 5 23.80 13.76 6.73
N LEU A 6 22.98 14.72 6.31
CA LEU A 6 21.52 14.59 6.33
C LEU A 6 21.00 13.62 5.27
N PHE A 7 21.68 13.53 4.13
CA PHE A 7 21.31 12.64 3.02
C PHE A 7 22.15 11.35 3.01
N LEU A 8 22.25 10.68 4.16
CA LEU A 8 22.80 9.32 4.20
C LEU A 8 21.78 8.34 3.63
N ARG A 9 21.92 8.06 2.33
CA ARG A 9 21.07 7.10 1.60
C ARG A 9 21.23 5.70 2.21
N ASN A 10 20.13 5.11 2.68
CA ASN A 10 20.13 3.70 3.07
C ASN A 10 20.53 2.85 1.84
N ARG A 11 21.59 2.04 1.98
CA ARG A 11 22.14 1.23 0.88
C ARG A 11 21.13 0.27 0.27
N GLN A 12 20.10 -0.08 1.03
CA GLN A 12 19.12 -1.10 0.66
C GLN A 12 17.80 -0.51 0.17
N LEU A 13 17.70 0.81 0.00
CA LEU A 13 16.48 1.48 -0.46
C LEU A 13 15.98 0.89 -1.77
N ASN A 14 16.88 0.56 -2.70
CA ASN A 14 16.49 0.01 -4.00
C ASN A 14 15.64 -1.26 -3.82
N SER A 15 16.13 -2.25 -3.07
CA SER A 15 15.39 -3.51 -2.87
C SER A 15 14.12 -3.34 -2.05
N LEU A 16 14.09 -2.40 -1.09
CA LEU A 16 12.90 -2.12 -0.29
C LEU A 16 11.81 -1.44 -1.12
N LEU A 17 12.19 -0.44 -1.93
CA LEU A 17 11.28 0.25 -2.83
C LEU A 17 10.79 -0.68 -3.94
N GLU A 18 11.66 -1.50 -4.50
CA GLU A 18 11.29 -2.51 -5.49
C GLU A 18 10.25 -3.47 -4.92
N LEU A 19 10.50 -4.05 -3.75
CA LEU A 19 9.55 -4.95 -3.09
C LEU A 19 8.21 -4.26 -2.78
N PHE A 20 8.26 -3.02 -2.28
CA PHE A 20 7.07 -2.22 -2.01
C PHE A 20 6.24 -1.97 -3.29
N LEU A 21 6.90 -1.56 -4.38
CA LEU A 21 6.23 -1.26 -5.65
C LEU A 21 5.67 -2.52 -6.30
N VAL A 22 6.46 -3.60 -6.34
CA VAL A 22 6.00 -4.89 -6.88
C VAL A 22 4.82 -5.41 -6.07
N ALA A 23 4.87 -5.35 -4.74
CA ALA A 23 3.76 -5.76 -3.89
C ALA A 23 2.51 -4.88 -4.09
N SER A 24 2.68 -3.57 -4.26
CA SER A 24 1.58 -2.63 -4.55
C SER A 24 0.90 -2.93 -5.89
N VAL A 25 1.68 -3.00 -6.97
CA VAL A 25 1.15 -3.29 -8.31
C VAL A 25 0.51 -4.68 -8.34
N SER A 26 1.15 -5.67 -7.72
CA SER A 26 0.59 -7.03 -7.61
C SER A 26 -0.72 -7.03 -6.84
N SER A 27 -0.82 -6.30 -5.73
CA SER A 27 -2.06 -6.15 -4.95
C SER A 27 -3.20 -5.59 -5.79
N ILE A 28 -2.94 -4.51 -6.54
CA ILE A 28 -3.93 -3.92 -7.47
C ILE A 28 -4.37 -4.96 -8.51
N LEU A 29 -3.43 -5.64 -9.15
CA LEU A 29 -3.73 -6.64 -10.19
C LEU A 29 -4.52 -7.83 -9.63
N VAL A 30 -4.20 -8.30 -8.43
CA VAL A 30 -4.94 -9.36 -7.74
C VAL A 30 -6.36 -8.91 -7.45
N ILE A 31 -6.55 -7.72 -6.87
CA ILE A 31 -7.90 -7.19 -6.58
C ILE A 31 -8.69 -7.06 -7.89
N ARG A 32 -8.10 -6.42 -8.91
CA ARG A 32 -8.72 -6.23 -10.23
C ARG A 32 -9.11 -7.54 -10.90
N SER A 33 -8.24 -8.55 -10.87
CA SER A 33 -8.52 -9.85 -11.46
C SER A 33 -9.62 -10.61 -10.70
N LEU A 34 -9.67 -10.51 -9.37
CA LEU A 34 -10.75 -11.06 -8.57
C LEU A 34 -12.10 -10.38 -8.85
N LEU A 35 -12.11 -9.05 -9.02
CA LEU A 35 -13.32 -8.33 -9.45
C LEU A 35 -13.74 -8.75 -10.85
N ALA A 36 -12.81 -8.87 -11.80
CA ALA A 36 -13.11 -9.31 -13.16
C ALA A 36 -13.70 -10.73 -13.18
N ALA A 37 -13.13 -11.65 -12.40
CA ALA A 37 -13.62 -13.03 -12.27
C ALA A 37 -15.01 -13.12 -11.62
N SER A 38 -15.35 -12.18 -10.74
CA SER A 38 -16.66 -12.12 -10.07
C SER A 38 -17.71 -11.31 -10.84
N GLY A 39 -17.36 -10.73 -12.00
CA GLY A 39 -18.28 -9.94 -12.83
C GLY A 39 -18.45 -8.48 -12.38
N TYR A 40 -17.43 -7.91 -11.73
CA TYR A 40 -17.44 -6.57 -11.16
C TYR A 40 -18.65 -6.30 -10.24
N PRO A 41 -18.89 -7.14 -9.22
CA PRO A 41 -19.86 -6.81 -8.19
C PRO A 41 -19.42 -5.49 -7.57
N GLN A 42 -20.34 -4.53 -7.47
CA GLN A 42 -20.05 -3.26 -6.82
C GLN A 42 -19.75 -3.53 -5.34
N LEU A 43 -18.47 -3.62 -5.00
CA LEU A 43 -17.97 -3.59 -3.64
C LEU A 43 -18.13 -2.16 -3.09
N GLY A 44 -19.37 -1.71 -2.93
CA GLY A 44 -19.67 -0.29 -2.72
C GLY A 44 -21.15 0.09 -2.81
N GLY A 45 -22.07 -0.75 -2.35
CA GLY A 45 -23.52 -0.52 -2.47
C GLY A 45 -24.16 0.51 -1.52
N GLY A 46 -23.38 1.24 -0.69
CA GLY A 46 -23.92 2.32 0.16
C GLY A 46 -23.15 2.49 1.47
N ASN A 47 -22.95 3.74 1.91
CA ASN A 47 -22.41 4.28 3.19
C ASN A 47 -21.20 3.60 3.89
N LEU A 48 -20.76 2.41 3.48
CA LEU A 48 -19.63 1.63 4.00
C LEU A 48 -18.35 1.82 3.18
N HIS A 49 -18.35 2.73 2.20
CA HIS A 49 -17.22 2.96 1.33
C HIS A 49 -15.94 3.30 2.11
N ILE A 50 -16.03 4.19 3.09
CA ILE A 50 -14.89 4.65 3.91
C ILE A 50 -14.21 3.49 4.64
N ALA A 51 -14.97 2.44 5.00
CA ALA A 51 -14.45 1.31 5.77
C ALA A 51 -13.46 0.46 4.95
N TYR A 52 -13.65 0.33 3.63
CA TYR A 52 -12.74 -0.53 2.84
C TYR A 52 -11.42 0.16 2.51
N LEU A 53 -11.49 1.46 2.22
CA LEU A 53 -10.31 2.32 2.06
C LEU A 53 -9.43 2.34 3.34
N LEU A 54 -10.09 2.34 4.50
CA LEU A 54 -9.45 2.29 5.81
C LEU A 54 -8.59 1.03 6.00
N TRP A 55 -8.93 -0.12 5.41
CA TRP A 55 -8.11 -1.33 5.52
C TRP A 55 -6.75 -1.19 4.83
N GLY A 56 -6.72 -0.57 3.64
CA GLY A 56 -5.46 -0.26 2.96
C GLY A 56 -4.59 0.70 3.80
N GLY A 57 -5.22 1.75 4.34
CA GLY A 57 -4.57 2.70 5.26
C GLY A 57 -4.06 2.06 6.55
N LEU A 58 -4.87 1.20 7.18
CA LEU A 58 -4.52 0.48 8.41
C LEU A 58 -3.31 -0.44 8.19
N LEU A 59 -3.26 -1.14 7.06
CA LEU A 59 -2.17 -2.04 6.76
C LEU A 59 -0.85 -1.28 6.50
N MET A 60 -0.93 -0.08 5.92
CA MET A 60 0.21 0.85 5.85
C MET A 60 0.60 1.37 7.24
N LEU A 61 -0.36 1.68 8.12
CA LEU A 61 -0.09 2.09 9.49
C LEU A 61 0.64 0.97 10.26
N VAL A 62 0.22 -0.28 10.10
CA VAL A 62 0.92 -1.43 10.68
C VAL A 62 2.36 -1.51 10.18
N ALA A 63 2.59 -1.34 8.88
CA ALA A 63 3.94 -1.33 8.33
C ALA A 63 4.82 -0.20 8.93
N LEU A 64 4.25 0.99 9.15
CA LEU A 64 4.93 2.09 9.82
C LEU A 64 5.25 1.78 11.28
N VAL A 65 4.27 1.28 12.05
CA VAL A 65 4.48 0.89 13.45
C VAL A 65 5.57 -0.16 13.56
N VAL A 66 5.60 -1.13 12.65
CA VAL A 66 6.63 -2.17 12.60
C VAL A 66 8.02 -1.60 12.29
N LEU A 67 8.13 -0.63 11.38
CA LEU A 67 9.41 0.07 11.09
C LEU A 67 9.88 0.96 12.24
N LEU A 68 8.94 1.55 12.99
CA LEU A 68 9.26 2.37 14.17
C LEU A 68 9.66 1.51 15.38
N ALA A 69 9.03 0.35 15.55
CA ALA A 69 9.31 -0.56 16.65
C ALA A 69 10.62 -1.35 16.49
N PHE A 70 11.03 -1.63 15.24
CA PHE A 70 12.16 -2.51 14.96
C PHE A 70 13.07 -2.01 13.84
N LEU A 71 14.39 -2.06 14.06
CA LEU A 71 15.41 -1.70 13.06
C LEU A 71 15.91 -2.89 12.21
N GLY A 72 15.38 -4.09 12.44
CA GLY A 72 15.88 -5.33 11.83
C GLY A 72 15.68 -5.39 10.31
N ARG A 73 16.68 -5.92 9.58
CA ARG A 73 16.61 -6.07 8.12
C ARG A 73 15.40 -6.87 7.63
N ARG A 74 15.11 -7.99 8.29
CA ARG A 74 13.95 -8.85 7.96
C ARG A 74 12.65 -8.09 8.16
N ILE A 75 12.61 -7.26 9.20
CA ILE A 75 11.43 -6.45 9.53
C ILE A 75 11.21 -5.35 8.48
N GLN A 76 12.28 -4.71 7.99
CA GLN A 76 12.17 -3.75 6.90
C GLN A 76 11.60 -4.37 5.61
N LEU A 77 12.00 -5.60 5.28
CA LEU A 77 11.45 -6.33 4.12
C LEU A 77 9.97 -6.65 4.32
N LEU A 78 9.59 -7.17 5.49
CA LEU A 78 8.19 -7.44 5.81
C LEU A 78 7.34 -6.17 5.79
N ALA A 79 7.85 -5.07 6.35
CA ALA A 79 7.16 -3.79 6.33
C ALA A 79 7.06 -3.19 4.92
N ALA A 80 8.09 -3.32 4.08
CA ALA A 80 8.02 -2.90 2.68
C ALA A 80 6.97 -3.72 1.91
N PHE A 81 6.91 -5.03 2.15
CA PHE A 81 5.92 -5.91 1.53
C PHE A 81 4.49 -5.59 1.99
N LEU A 82 4.25 -5.54 3.31
CA LEU A 82 2.95 -5.18 3.88
C LEU A 82 2.55 -3.77 3.43
N GLY A 83 3.43 -2.78 3.61
CA GLY A 83 3.19 -1.41 3.17
C GLY A 83 2.83 -1.34 1.69
N GLY A 84 3.49 -2.13 0.83
CA GLY A 84 3.18 -2.24 -0.59
C GLY A 84 1.77 -2.78 -0.83
N ILE A 85 1.40 -3.90 -0.20
CA ILE A 85 0.04 -4.47 -0.30
C ILE A 85 -1.03 -3.45 0.12
N GLY A 86 -0.82 -2.80 1.27
CA GLY A 86 -1.75 -1.82 1.84
C GLY A 86 -1.89 -0.59 0.95
N PHE A 87 -0.78 -0.11 0.40
CA PHE A 87 -0.76 1.00 -0.56
C PHE A 87 -1.50 0.65 -1.85
N GLY A 88 -1.26 -0.54 -2.42
CA GLY A 88 -1.96 -1.00 -3.61
C GLY A 88 -3.47 -1.14 -3.41
N ALA A 89 -3.89 -1.74 -2.29
CA ALA A 89 -5.31 -1.86 -1.95
C ALA A 89 -5.98 -0.49 -1.73
N PHE A 90 -5.30 0.43 -1.04
CA PHE A 90 -5.77 1.80 -0.85
C PHE A 90 -5.92 2.55 -2.19
N LEU A 91 -4.98 2.37 -3.12
CA LEU A 91 -5.00 3.02 -4.43
C LEU A 91 -6.13 2.50 -5.33
N ASP A 92 -6.40 1.18 -5.30
CA ASP A 92 -7.53 0.60 -6.05
C ASP A 92 -8.87 1.15 -5.55
N GLU A 93 -9.05 1.25 -4.22
CA GLU A 93 -10.25 1.85 -3.64
C GLU A 93 -10.34 3.34 -3.97
N LEU A 94 -9.28 4.14 -3.75
CA LEU A 94 -9.27 5.57 -4.12
C LEU A 94 -9.67 5.80 -5.59
N GLY A 95 -9.18 4.96 -6.50
CA GLY A 95 -9.55 5.05 -7.91
C GLY A 95 -11.06 4.88 -8.15
N LYS A 96 -11.71 3.95 -7.42
CA LYS A 96 -13.16 3.78 -7.47
C LYS A 96 -13.89 5.01 -6.92
N PHE A 97 -13.46 5.54 -5.77
CA PHE A 97 -14.07 6.74 -5.17
C PHE A 97 -14.09 7.93 -6.11
N ILE A 98 -12.93 8.29 -6.67
CA ILE A 98 -12.80 9.45 -7.55
C ILE A 98 -13.70 9.28 -8.79
N THR A 99 -13.81 8.06 -9.30
CA THR A 99 -14.64 7.76 -10.48
C THR A 99 -16.14 7.85 -10.16
N HIS A 100 -16.56 7.49 -8.94
CA HIS A 100 -17.96 7.60 -8.51
C HIS A 100 -18.40 9.06 -8.25
N ASP A 101 -17.50 9.94 -7.79
CA ASP A 101 -17.83 11.35 -7.47
C ASP A 101 -17.85 12.27 -8.72
N THR A 102 -17.44 11.77 -9.89
CA THR A 102 -17.30 12.58 -11.13
C THR A 102 -18.52 12.46 -12.07
N ASN A 103 -19.57 11.69 -11.73
CA ASN A 103 -20.77 11.50 -12.55
C ASN A 103 -22.06 11.62 -11.73
#